data_AF-A0A2N7XTG3-F1
#
_entry.id   AF-A0A2N7XTG3-F1
#
_cell.length_a   1.000
_cell.length_b   1.000
_cell.length_c   1.000
_cell.angle_alpha   90.00
_cell.angle_beta   90.00
_cell.angle_gamma   90.00
#
_symmetry.space_group_name_H-M   'P 1'
#
loop_
_entity.id
_entity.type
_entity.pdbx_description
1 polymer ?
#
loop_
_entity_poly.entity_id
_entity_poly.type
_entity_poly.pdbx_seq_one_letter_code
_entity_poly.pdbx_strand_id
1 'polypeptide(L)'
;SFSCITVDSDTSTSDSVLAFATGTAGNAPLTSDEDAGADAFRAALADLCLQLAHLVVRDGEGASKFIEIAVTGAESDASAHRVALSIA
;
A
#
# COMPACT_ATOMS: atom_id res chain seq x y z
N SER A 1 1.98 1.12 0.59
CA SER A 1 0.77 1.28 -0.25
C SER A 1 -0.09 2.39 0.35
N PHE A 2 -1.14 2.10 1.10
CA PHE A 2 -2.10 3.13 1.58
C PHE A 2 -1.50 4.14 2.56
N SER A 3 -0.60 3.72 3.45
CA SER A 3 0.10 4.65 4.37
C SER A 3 1.22 5.46 3.70
N CYS A 4 1.35 5.38 2.37
CA CYS A 4 2.39 6.05 1.58
C CYS A 4 1.78 6.96 0.51
N ILE A 5 0.50 7.30 0.62
CA ILE A 5 -0.18 8.21 -0.29
C ILE A 5 -0.78 9.38 0.48
N THR A 6 -0.94 10.51 -0.19
CA THR A 6 -1.65 11.70 0.29
C THR A 6 -2.24 12.43 -0.92
N VAL A 7 -3.37 13.11 -0.74
CA VAL A 7 -3.99 13.98 -1.76
C VAL A 7 -3.92 15.44 -1.29
N ASP A 8 -4.39 15.71 -0.08
CA ASP A 8 -4.46 17.04 0.54
C ASP A 8 -3.82 17.09 1.95
N SER A 9 -3.23 15.98 2.40
CA SER A 9 -2.66 15.77 3.74
C SER A 9 -3.65 15.70 4.91
N ASP A 10 -4.96 15.80 4.64
CA ASP A 10 -5.98 15.65 5.68
C ASP A 10 -6.31 14.16 5.87
N THR A 11 -5.86 13.60 6.99
CA THR A 11 -6.15 12.21 7.33
C THR A 11 -7.64 12.06 7.69
N SER A 12 -8.36 11.19 6.99
CA SER A 12 -9.79 11.01 7.22
C SER A 12 -10.05 10.27 8.54
N THR A 13 -11.15 10.61 9.22
CA THR A 13 -11.55 9.98 10.49
C THR A 13 -12.10 8.56 10.32
N SER A 14 -12.22 8.08 9.07
CA SER A 14 -12.95 6.85 8.73
C SER A 14 -12.18 5.92 7.81
N ASP A 15 -10.92 6.21 7.53
CA ASP A 15 -10.08 5.36 6.68
C ASP A 15 -10.02 3.93 7.24
N SER A 16 -10.43 2.96 6.42
CA SER A 16 -10.57 1.57 6.82
C SER A 16 -10.18 0.64 5.67
N VAL A 17 -9.35 -0.35 5.97
CA VAL A 17 -9.01 -1.44 5.05
C VAL A 17 -9.40 -2.75 5.70
N LEU A 18 -10.21 -3.55 4.99
CA LEU A 18 -10.69 -4.85 5.46
C LEU A 18 -10.29 -5.92 4.43
N ALA A 19 -9.76 -7.03 4.91
CA ALA A 19 -9.41 -8.19 4.08
C ALA A 19 -10.06 -9.45 4.65
N PHE A 20 -10.67 -10.25 3.78
CA PHE A 20 -11.38 -11.46 4.16
C PHE A 20 -10.89 -12.64 3.32
N ALA A 21 -10.68 -13.80 3.94
CA ALA A 21 -10.33 -15.04 3.27
C ALA A 21 -11.47 -16.05 3.43
N THR A 22 -12.06 -16.48 2.31
CA THR A 22 -13.20 -17.41 2.33
C THR A 22 -12.79 -18.87 2.51
N GLY A 23 -11.51 -19.20 2.26
CA GLY A 23 -11.00 -20.58 2.31
C GLY A 23 -11.48 -21.49 1.17
N THR A 24 -12.12 -20.95 0.14
CA THR A 24 -12.79 -21.75 -0.91
C THR A 24 -11.89 -22.16 -2.08
N ALA A 25 -10.61 -21.76 -2.07
CA ALA A 25 -9.69 -21.98 -3.19
C ALA A 25 -9.12 -23.41 -3.26
N GLY A 26 -9.34 -24.24 -2.23
CA GLY A 26 -8.96 -25.66 -2.24
C GLY A 26 -7.45 -25.93 -2.08
N ASN A 27 -6.63 -24.90 -1.92
CA ASN A 27 -5.23 -25.02 -1.54
C ASN A 27 -5.07 -25.34 -0.05
N ALA A 28 -3.88 -25.85 0.33
CA ALA A 28 -3.52 -25.97 1.73
C ALA A 28 -3.56 -24.58 2.41
N PRO A 29 -4.11 -24.45 3.62
CA PRO A 29 -4.09 -23.20 4.37
C PRO A 29 -2.67 -22.72 4.60
N LEU A 30 -2.45 -21.42 4.43
CA LEU A 30 -1.22 -20.76 4.84
C LEU A 30 -1.34 -20.39 6.32
N THR A 31 -0.41 -20.87 7.12
CA THR A 31 -0.33 -20.72 8.58
C THR A 31 0.96 -20.06 9.04
N SER A 32 1.99 -20.06 8.19
CA SER A 32 3.28 -19.42 8.43
C SER A 32 3.79 -18.72 7.17
N ASP A 33 4.73 -17.79 7.33
CA ASP A 33 5.36 -17.10 6.19
C ASP A 33 6.33 -18.02 5.44
N GLU A 34 6.70 -19.15 6.04
CA GLU A 34 7.56 -20.18 5.49
C GLU A 34 6.79 -21.22 4.65
N ASP A 35 5.46 -21.19 4.66
CA ASP A 35 4.62 -22.13 3.92
C ASP A 35 4.80 -21.96 2.41
N ALA A 36 4.79 -23.08 1.68
CA ALA A 36 4.89 -23.06 0.23
C ALA A 36 3.74 -22.25 -0.39
N GLY A 37 4.08 -21.16 -1.09
CA GLY A 37 3.12 -20.23 -1.71
C GLY A 37 2.73 -19.03 -0.85
N ALA A 38 3.19 -18.93 0.41
CA ALA A 38 2.98 -17.74 1.24
C ALA A 38 3.62 -16.49 0.64
N ASP A 39 4.81 -16.65 0.03
CA ASP A 39 5.51 -15.61 -0.70
C ASP A 39 4.73 -15.10 -1.92
N ALA A 40 4.16 -16.02 -2.70
CA ALA A 40 3.35 -15.70 -3.87
C ALA A 40 2.06 -14.97 -3.47
N PHE A 41 1.37 -15.44 -2.42
CA PHE A 41 0.18 -14.76 -1.90
C PHE A 41 0.51 -13.36 -1.39
N ARG A 42 1.58 -13.21 -0.60
CA ARG A 42 2.04 -11.91 -0.09
C ARG A 42 2.37 -10.94 -1.23
N ALA A 43 3.08 -11.40 -2.26
CA ALA A 43 3.41 -10.59 -3.42
C ALA A 43 2.16 -10.12 -4.16
N ALA A 44 1.20 -11.02 -4.41
CA ALA A 44 -0.06 -10.69 -5.08
C ALA A 44 -0.92 -9.70 -4.27
N LEU A 45 -1.01 -9.90 -2.96
CA LEU A 45 -1.75 -8.99 -2.07
C LEU A 45 -1.09 -7.62 -1.99
N ALA A 46 0.25 -7.56 -1.94
CA ALA A 46 1.00 -6.32 -1.92
C ALA A 46 0.81 -5.52 -3.22
N ASP A 47 0.89 -6.21 -4.37
CA ASP A 47 0.63 -5.61 -5.69
C ASP A 47 -0.80 -5.07 -5.80
N LEU A 48 -1.80 -5.85 -5.38
CA LEU A 48 -3.19 -5.39 -5.35
C LEU A 48 -3.36 -4.14 -4.47
N CYS A 49 -2.81 -4.16 -3.25
CA CYS A 49 -2.89 -3.00 -2.35
C CYS A 49 -2.19 -1.77 -2.94
N LEU A 50 -1.08 -1.96 -3.65
CA LEU A 50 -0.36 -0.87 -4.32
C LEU A 50 -1.21 -0.26 -5.44
N GLN A 51 -1.83 -1.10 -6.29
CA GLN A 51 -2.70 -0.65 -7.35
C GLN A 51 -3.91 0.12 -6.81
N LEU A 52 -4.55 -0.39 -5.76
CA LEU A 52 -5.68 0.30 -5.12
C LEU A 52 -5.26 1.65 -4.53
N ALA A 53 -4.09 1.73 -3.86
CA ALA A 53 -3.58 3.00 -3.35
C ALA A 53 -3.31 4.02 -4.48
N HIS A 54 -2.77 3.57 -5.63
CA HIS A 54 -2.61 4.44 -6.79
C HIS A 54 -3.93 4.94 -7.35
N LEU A 55 -4.99 4.11 -7.35
CA LEU A 55 -6.32 4.52 -7.81
C LEU A 55 -6.91 5.61 -6.90
N VAL A 56 -6.73 5.50 -5.59
CA VAL A 56 -7.16 6.55 -4.63
C VAL A 56 -6.51 7.90 -4.96
N VAL A 57 -5.20 7.94 -5.18
CA VAL A 57 -4.49 9.20 -5.52
C VAL A 57 -4.95 9.78 -6.86
N ARG A 58 -5.16 8.90 -7.85
CA ARG A 58 -5.59 9.33 -9.20
C ARG A 58 -7.00 9.92 -9.24
N ASP A 59 -7.84 9.53 -8.29
CA ASP A 59 -9.20 10.05 -8.12
C ASP A 59 -9.25 11.26 -7.16
N GLY A 60 -8.09 11.77 -6.73
CA GLY A 60 -8.00 12.97 -5.89
C GLY A 60 -8.67 14.18 -6.55
N GLU A 61 -9.30 15.03 -5.73
CA GLU A 61 -10.03 16.20 -6.22
C GLU A 61 -9.13 17.10 -7.08
N GLY A 62 -9.50 17.30 -8.35
CA GLY A 62 -8.74 18.12 -9.28
C GLY A 62 -7.40 17.52 -9.73
N ALA A 63 -7.12 16.24 -9.44
CA ALA A 63 -5.89 15.59 -9.85
C ALA A 63 -5.79 15.47 -11.38
N SER A 64 -4.72 16.03 -11.94
CA SER A 64 -4.41 15.93 -13.39
C SER A 64 -3.09 15.21 -13.68
N LYS A 65 -2.33 14.91 -12.62
CA LYS A 65 -1.02 14.27 -12.65
C LYS A 65 -0.92 13.31 -11.48
N PHE A 66 -0.21 12.22 -11.71
CA PHE A 66 0.23 11.30 -10.66
C PHE A 66 1.72 11.57 -10.41
N ILE A 67 2.10 11.73 -9.15
CA ILE A 67 3.48 12.03 -8.74
C ILE A 67 3.96 10.89 -7.84
N GLU A 68 5.10 10.32 -8.20
CA GLU A 68 5.83 9.35 -7.37
C GLU A 68 7.07 10.02 -6.81
N ILE A 69 7.26 9.95 -5.48
CA ILE A 69 8.41 10.51 -4.79
C ILE A 69 9.25 9.36 -4.23
N ALA A 70 10.41 9.11 -4.85
CA ALA A 70 11.35 8.08 -4.43
C ALA A 70 12.51 8.71 -3.65
N VAL A 71 12.56 8.48 -2.33
CA VAL A 71 13.67 8.90 -1.47
C VAL A 71 14.63 7.74 -1.27
N THR A 72 15.91 7.93 -1.59
CA THR A 72 16.97 6.94 -1.42
C THR A 72 18.13 7.51 -0.61
N GLY A 73 18.91 6.65 0.05
CA GLY A 73 20.07 7.08 0.85
C GLY A 73 19.75 7.74 2.19
N ALA A 74 18.50 7.65 2.65
CA ALA A 74 18.12 8.08 4.00
C ALA A 74 18.70 7.15 5.08
N GLU A 75 18.86 7.67 6.30
CA GLU A 75 19.33 6.89 7.45
C GLU A 75 18.39 5.72 7.82
N SER A 76 17.09 5.86 7.54
CA SER A 76 16.09 4.82 7.78
C SER A 76 14.87 5.02 6.89
N ASP A 77 14.07 3.97 6.73
CA ASP A 77 12.78 4.02 6.02
C ASP A 77 11.83 5.04 6.63
N ALA A 78 11.81 5.16 7.96
CA ALA A 78 11.03 6.18 8.65
C ALA A 78 11.48 7.61 8.30
N SER A 79 12.80 7.81 8.15
CA SER A 79 13.34 9.10 7.68
C SER A 79 12.97 9.36 6.23
N ALA A 80 13.14 8.37 5.34
CA ALA A 80 12.76 8.45 3.93
C ALA A 80 11.27 8.79 3.76
N HIS A 81 10.40 8.12 4.53
CA HIS A 81 8.95 8.33 4.50
C HIS A 81 8.56 9.74 4.94
N ARG A 82 9.14 10.27 6.03
CA ARG A 82 8.91 11.65 6.46
C ARG A 82 9.35 12.67 5.41
N VAL A 83 10.51 12.46 4.79
CA VAL A 83 11.01 13.33 3.73
C VAL A 83 10.07 13.28 2.52
N ALA A 84 9.65 12.08 2.10
CA ALA A 84 8.72 11.91 0.99
C ALA A 84 7.40 12.65 1.23
N LEU A 85 6.80 12.49 2.42
CA LEU A 85 5.57 13.19 2.80
C LEU A 85 5.73 14.71 2.93
N SER A 86 6.93 15.22 3.18
CA SER A 86 7.16 16.68 3.20
C SER A 86 7.25 17.31 1.82
N ILE A 87 7.47 16.49 0.79
CA ILE A 87 7.54 16.91 -0.62
C ILE A 87 6.16 16.74 -1.29
N ALA A 88 5.42 15.70 -0.91
CA ALA A 88 4.10 15.35 -1.41
C ALA A 88 3.06 16.43 -1.06
#